data_AF-A0A0E3RK54-F1
#
_entry.id   AF-A0A0E3RK54-F1
#
_cell.length_a   1.000
_cell.length_b   1.000
_cell.length_c   1.000
_cell.angle_alpha   90.00
_cell.angle_beta   90.00
_cell.angle_gamma   90.00
#
_symmetry.space_group_name_H-M   'P 1'
#
loop_
_entity.id
_entity.type
_entity.pdbx_description
1 polymer ?
#
loop_
_entity_poly.entity_id
_entity_poly.type
_entity_poly.pdbx_seq_one_letter_code
_entity_poly.pdbx_strand_id
1 'polypeptide(L)'
;MEMLNSIKKTVGGEGKPTQVATEKKMEATMEAKPVANKIKLGHVHLSGCTGCLVSTADNNLGFIKILDNYADLVYSLTLADVRHVPEMDVALVEGSVCIQDHESVEEIRETREKAKIVVALGSCACYGNITRFSRGGQHNQPQHESFLPIGDLIDVDVYIPGCPPSPELIRNVAVMAYLLLEGDEDQKALAGKYLKPLMDLAKRGTSACFCDLMDDVINQGLCIGCGTCAASCPVRAITIELGKPQGQSDLCIKCGSCYGACPRSFFNFEVIDEFEAISDMIAEALK
;
A
#
# COMPACT_ATOMS: atom_id res chain seq x y z
N MET A 1 22.11 -12.02 6.99
CA MET A 1 22.64 -12.57 5.71
C MET A 1 22.36 -14.07 5.52
N GLU A 2 22.06 -14.86 6.57
CA GLU A 2 21.74 -16.29 6.41
C GLU A 2 20.26 -16.59 6.08
N MET A 3 19.34 -15.66 6.30
CA MET A 3 17.90 -15.86 6.03
C MET A 3 17.52 -15.78 4.54
N LEU A 4 18.31 -15.04 3.74
CA LEU A 4 18.08 -14.84 2.30
C LEU A 4 18.51 -16.05 1.45
N ASN A 5 19.37 -16.93 1.98
CA ASN A 5 19.89 -18.08 1.24
C ASN A 5 18.94 -19.30 1.23
N SER A 6 17.91 -19.31 2.08
CA SER A 6 16.88 -20.38 2.06
C SER A 6 15.94 -20.26 0.85
N ILE A 7 15.80 -19.05 0.29
CA ILE A 7 14.84 -18.72 -0.78
C ILE A 7 15.29 -19.24 -2.16
N LYS A 8 16.58 -19.52 -2.36
CA LYS A 8 17.14 -19.87 -3.69
C LYS A 8 17.05 -21.34 -4.08
N LYS A 9 16.60 -22.25 -3.20
CA LYS A 9 16.68 -23.70 -3.45
C LYS A 9 15.44 -24.35 -4.09
N THR A 10 14.36 -23.61 -4.30
CA THR A 10 13.06 -24.19 -4.69
C THR A 10 12.68 -24.05 -6.17
N VAL A 11 13.48 -23.38 -7.00
CA VAL A 11 13.09 -23.11 -8.40
C VAL A 11 14.12 -23.70 -9.37
N GLY A 12 13.97 -24.98 -9.66
CA GLY A 12 14.77 -25.67 -10.67
C GLY A 12 14.20 -27.05 -10.99
N GLY A 13 13.35 -27.12 -12.02
CA GLY A 13 12.86 -28.40 -12.55
C GLY A 13 11.75 -28.23 -13.58
N GLU A 14 12.08 -28.36 -14.85
CA GLU A 14 11.12 -28.47 -15.97
C GLU A 14 10.34 -29.80 -15.89
N GLY A 15 9.02 -29.77 -16.02
CA GLY A 15 8.17 -30.96 -16.04
C GLY A 15 6.76 -30.69 -16.60
N LYS A 16 6.32 -31.53 -17.54
CA LYS A 16 5.08 -31.47 -18.34
C LYS A 16 3.77 -31.52 -17.52
N PRO A 17 2.63 -31.04 -18.07
CA PRO A 17 1.41 -30.82 -17.31
C PRO A 17 0.76 -32.16 -16.94
N THR A 18 0.62 -32.39 -15.64
CA THR A 18 -0.15 -33.52 -15.10
C THR A 18 -1.27 -32.97 -14.22
N GLN A 19 -2.43 -33.61 -14.37
CA GLN A 19 -3.75 -33.37 -13.78
C GLN A 19 -3.78 -32.54 -12.48
N VAL A 20 -4.70 -31.56 -12.48
CA VAL A 20 -5.08 -30.73 -11.33
C VAL A 20 -5.54 -31.65 -10.19
N ALA A 21 -4.62 -31.92 -9.26
CA ALA A 21 -4.96 -32.44 -7.95
C ALA A 21 -5.60 -31.30 -7.17
N THR A 22 -6.80 -31.53 -6.66
CA THR A 22 -7.48 -30.65 -5.72
C THR A 22 -6.64 -30.54 -4.45
N GLU A 23 -5.86 -29.47 -4.35
CA GLU A 23 -5.17 -29.10 -3.11
C GLU A 23 -6.18 -28.61 -2.06
N LYS A 24 -5.89 -28.93 -0.80
CA LYS A 24 -6.70 -28.60 0.37
C LYS A 24 -7.05 -27.11 0.41
N LYS A 25 -8.34 -26.78 0.63
CA LYS A 25 -8.78 -25.45 1.05
C LYS A 25 -7.97 -24.99 2.27
N MET A 26 -7.47 -23.75 2.22
CA MET A 26 -6.90 -23.07 3.38
C MET A 26 -8.03 -22.76 4.37
N GLU A 27 -8.17 -23.56 5.42
CA GLU A 27 -9.01 -23.24 6.58
C GLU A 27 -8.18 -22.44 7.59
N ALA A 28 -8.07 -21.13 7.38
CA ALA A 28 -7.50 -20.21 8.37
C ALA A 28 -8.64 -19.55 9.16
N THR A 29 -9.01 -20.13 10.30
CA THR A 29 -9.93 -19.50 11.25
C THR A 29 -9.15 -18.64 12.24
N MET A 30 -9.38 -17.33 12.24
CA MET A 30 -8.96 -16.46 13.32
C MET A 30 -9.91 -16.65 14.51
N GLU A 31 -9.45 -17.31 15.58
CA GLU A 31 -10.18 -17.30 16.85
C GLU A 31 -10.16 -15.88 17.44
N ALA A 32 -11.34 -15.37 17.79
CA ALA A 32 -11.53 -14.14 18.54
C ALA A 32 -11.05 -14.31 20.00
N LYS A 33 -9.75 -14.44 20.21
CA LYS A 33 -9.12 -14.36 21.53
C LYS A 33 -8.57 -12.96 21.73
N PRO A 34 -8.65 -12.39 22.96
CA PRO A 34 -7.97 -11.16 23.27
C PRO A 34 -6.48 -11.38 22.99
N VAL A 35 -5.98 -10.61 22.04
CA VAL A 35 -4.60 -10.74 21.58
C VAL A 35 -3.67 -10.35 22.71
N ALA A 36 -2.65 -11.18 22.97
CA ALA A 36 -1.73 -10.97 24.08
C ALA A 36 -0.86 -9.70 23.91
N ASN A 37 -0.52 -9.32 22.68
CA ASN A 37 0.28 -8.13 22.36
C ASN A 37 -0.27 -7.37 21.15
N LYS A 38 -0.49 -6.06 21.30
CA LYS A 38 -0.81 -5.16 20.19
C LYS A 38 0.45 -4.67 19.50
N ILE A 39 0.36 -4.45 18.19
CA ILE A 39 1.45 -3.82 17.43
C ILE A 39 1.45 -2.30 17.69
N LYS A 40 2.63 -1.68 17.72
CA LYS A 40 2.78 -0.23 17.78
C LYS A 40 2.60 0.37 16.39
N LEU A 41 1.48 1.05 16.19
CA LEU A 41 1.14 1.73 14.94
C LEU A 41 1.43 3.22 15.07
N GLY A 42 2.06 3.82 14.06
CA GLY A 42 2.16 5.27 13.95
C GLY A 42 1.70 5.78 12.61
N HIS A 43 1.21 7.02 12.61
CA HIS A 43 0.87 7.80 11.43
C HIS A 43 1.83 8.98 11.35
N VAL A 44 2.59 9.05 10.27
CA VAL A 44 3.56 10.11 9.99
C VAL A 44 3.02 10.95 8.83
N HIS A 45 2.91 12.25 9.04
CA HIS A 45 2.39 13.20 8.06
C HIS A 45 3.52 14.09 7.54
N LEU A 46 3.87 13.93 6.27
CA LEU A 46 4.84 14.78 5.58
C LEU A 46 4.08 15.86 4.77
N SER A 47 4.46 16.11 3.52
CA SER A 47 3.71 16.98 2.61
C SER A 47 2.47 16.26 2.06
N GLY A 48 1.54 15.90 2.95
CA GLY A 48 0.26 15.25 2.68
C GLY A 48 -0.91 16.22 2.75
N CYS A 49 -2.13 15.69 2.54
CA CYS A 49 -3.37 16.46 2.70
C CYS A 49 -4.23 15.97 3.86
N THR A 50 -3.75 15.00 4.65
CA THR A 50 -4.50 14.32 5.73
C THR A 50 -5.67 13.48 5.23
N GLY A 51 -5.97 13.49 3.93
CA GLY A 51 -7.01 12.66 3.32
C GLY A 51 -6.76 11.16 3.49
N CYS A 52 -5.50 10.73 3.62
CA CYS A 52 -5.21 9.32 3.85
C CYS A 52 -5.52 8.90 5.28
N LEU A 53 -5.23 9.76 6.27
CA LEU A 53 -5.69 9.55 7.65
C LEU A 53 -7.22 9.58 7.74
N VAL A 54 -7.90 10.47 7.01
CA VAL A 54 -9.37 10.48 6.93
C VAL A 54 -9.88 9.14 6.39
N SER A 55 -9.32 8.63 5.29
CA SER A 55 -9.69 7.31 4.78
C SER A 55 -9.37 6.16 5.74
N THR A 56 -8.35 6.32 6.59
CA THR A 56 -8.09 5.37 7.69
C THR A 56 -9.23 5.40 8.71
N ALA A 57 -9.63 6.60 9.14
CA ALA A 57 -10.71 6.83 10.08
C ALA A 57 -12.11 6.46 9.52
N ASP A 58 -12.30 6.51 8.20
CA ASP A 58 -13.54 6.12 7.50
C ASP A 58 -13.81 4.60 7.57
N ASN A 59 -12.91 3.81 8.15
CA ASN A 59 -13.24 2.46 8.62
C ASN A 59 -14.19 2.45 9.83
N ASN A 60 -14.54 3.62 10.38
CA ASN A 60 -15.52 3.82 11.43
C ASN A 60 -15.23 2.95 12.67
N LEU A 61 -16.21 2.18 13.13
CA LEU A 61 -16.04 1.26 14.26
C LEU A 61 -14.99 0.18 14.00
N GLY A 62 -14.71 -0.16 12.73
CA GLY A 62 -13.63 -1.06 12.37
C GLY A 62 -12.25 -0.50 12.73
N PHE A 63 -12.05 0.82 12.63
CA PHE A 63 -10.81 1.46 13.08
C PHE A 63 -10.67 1.39 14.61
N ILE A 64 -11.76 1.68 15.34
CA ILE A 64 -11.79 1.55 16.80
C ILE A 64 -11.50 0.11 17.22
N LYS A 65 -12.10 -0.88 16.55
CA LYS A 65 -11.84 -2.30 16.79
C LYS A 65 -10.37 -2.68 16.60
N ILE A 66 -9.73 -2.14 15.56
CA ILE A 66 -8.29 -2.34 15.34
C ILE A 66 -7.48 -1.76 16.50
N LEU A 67 -7.83 -0.56 16.96
CA LEU A 67 -7.16 0.07 18.10
C LEU A 67 -7.42 -0.66 19.43
N ASP A 68 -8.62 -1.22 19.62
CA ASP A 68 -9.00 -1.94 20.84
C ASP A 68 -8.28 -3.28 20.97
N ASN A 69 -8.06 -3.98 19.85
CA ASN A 69 -7.63 -5.39 19.86
C ASN A 69 -6.26 -5.66 19.26
N TYR A 70 -5.81 -4.90 18.26
CA TYR A 70 -4.67 -5.30 17.43
C TYR A 70 -3.52 -4.30 17.43
N ALA A 71 -3.78 -3.00 17.57
CA ALA A 71 -2.76 -1.98 17.45
C ALA A 71 -2.90 -0.86 18.49
N ASP A 72 -1.79 -0.38 19.04
CA ASP A 72 -1.75 0.85 19.82
C ASP A 72 -1.23 1.99 18.94
N LEU A 73 -2.01 3.07 18.81
CA LEU A 73 -1.60 4.25 18.06
C LEU A 73 -0.62 5.09 18.89
N VAL A 74 0.68 4.86 18.69
CA VAL A 74 1.75 5.48 19.49
C VAL A 74 2.19 6.85 18.97
N TYR A 75 1.87 7.18 17.72
CA TYR A 75 2.20 8.46 17.10
C TYR A 75 1.17 8.86 16.05
N SER A 76 0.64 10.08 16.17
CA SER A 76 -0.14 10.76 15.13
C SER A 76 -0.35 12.19 15.59
N LEU A 77 0.29 13.17 14.96
CA LEU A 77 0.16 14.57 15.36
C LEU A 77 -1.28 15.11 15.26
N THR A 78 -2.11 14.47 14.42
CA THR A 78 -3.53 14.82 14.27
C THR A 78 -4.39 14.30 15.41
N LEU A 79 -4.04 13.16 16.01
CA LEU A 79 -4.90 12.43 16.95
C LEU A 79 -4.32 12.29 18.37
N ALA A 80 -3.03 12.57 18.57
CA ALA A 80 -2.32 12.36 19.81
C ALA A 80 -1.28 13.46 20.10
N ASP A 81 -0.92 13.62 21.38
CA ASP A 81 -0.01 14.67 21.85
C ASP A 81 1.48 14.28 21.86
N VAL A 82 1.83 13.09 21.35
CA VAL A 82 3.24 12.66 21.21
C VAL A 82 3.90 13.51 20.13
N ARG A 83 4.98 14.22 20.49
CA ARG A 83 5.58 15.27 19.64
C ARG A 83 6.73 14.82 18.75
N HIS A 84 7.29 13.64 19.00
CA HIS A 84 8.45 13.14 18.28
C HIS A 84 8.22 11.68 17.89
N VAL A 85 8.75 11.27 16.74
CA VAL A 85 8.59 9.92 16.19
C VAL A 85 9.12 8.89 17.21
N PRO A 86 8.30 7.97 17.74
CA PRO A 86 8.73 6.89 18.64
C PRO A 86 9.10 5.64 17.85
N GLU A 87 9.56 4.59 18.53
CA GLU A 87 9.71 3.26 17.91
C GLU A 87 8.35 2.64 17.56
N MET A 88 8.21 2.16 16.32
CA MET A 88 6.98 1.62 15.75
C MET A 88 7.19 0.22 15.15
N ASP A 89 6.17 -0.62 15.23
CA ASP A 89 6.14 -1.85 14.44
C ASP A 89 5.73 -1.56 13.00
N VAL A 90 4.73 -0.67 12.83
CA VAL A 90 4.24 -0.23 11.52
C VAL A 90 4.13 1.29 11.51
N ALA A 91 4.77 1.93 10.54
CA ALA A 91 4.61 3.36 10.24
C ALA A 91 3.80 3.55 8.96
N LEU A 92 2.61 4.14 9.09
CA LEU A 92 1.81 4.62 7.97
C LEU A 92 2.27 6.03 7.62
N VAL A 93 3.01 6.17 6.53
CA VAL A 93 3.59 7.45 6.12
C VAL A 93 2.77 8.03 4.97
N GLU A 94 2.14 9.18 5.18
CA GLU A 94 1.44 9.90 4.11
C GLU A 94 2.20 11.15 3.66
N GLY A 95 1.96 11.55 2.40
CA GLY A 95 2.59 12.72 1.82
C GLY A 95 3.96 12.42 1.20
N SER A 96 4.40 13.33 0.33
CA SER A 96 5.76 13.34 -0.22
C SER A 96 6.72 14.12 0.69
N VAL A 97 8.01 14.06 0.42
CA VAL A 97 9.04 14.82 1.13
C VAL A 97 9.41 16.08 0.33
N CYS A 98 9.30 17.26 0.95
CA CYS A 98 9.92 18.47 0.43
C CYS A 98 11.42 18.45 0.73
N ILE A 99 12.26 18.38 -0.29
CA ILE A 99 13.72 18.22 -0.08
C ILE A 99 14.42 19.51 0.35
N GLN A 100 13.75 20.65 0.24
CA GLN A 100 14.22 21.93 0.78
C GLN A 100 13.75 22.18 2.22
N ASP A 101 12.88 21.33 2.77
CA ASP A 101 12.47 21.38 4.17
C ASP A 101 13.28 20.38 5.00
N HIS A 102 14.18 20.90 5.84
CA HIS A 102 15.12 20.07 6.60
C HIS A 102 14.39 19.12 7.57
N GLU A 103 13.34 19.60 8.25
CA GLU A 103 12.61 18.80 9.23
C GLU A 103 11.88 17.62 8.56
N SER A 104 11.24 17.85 7.41
CA SER A 104 10.65 16.77 6.60
C SER A 104 11.64 15.68 6.19
N VAL A 105 12.87 16.07 5.81
CA VAL A 105 13.92 15.11 5.39
C VAL A 105 14.43 14.29 6.57
N GLU A 106 14.59 14.91 7.74
CA GLU A 106 15.05 14.20 8.93
C GLU A 106 13.93 13.32 9.52
N GLU A 107 12.67 13.78 9.54
CA GLU A 107 11.54 13.02 10.06
C GLU A 107 11.31 11.72 9.27
N ILE A 108 11.46 11.73 7.93
CA ILE A 108 11.32 10.51 7.13
C ILE A 108 12.49 9.53 7.34
N ARG A 109 13.71 10.03 7.55
CA ARG A 109 14.87 9.19 7.89
C ARG A 109 14.72 8.56 9.27
N GLU A 110 14.35 9.36 10.26
CA GLU A 110 14.08 8.92 11.62
C GLU A 110 12.93 7.90 11.65
N THR A 111 11.88 8.11 10.83
CA THR A 111 10.79 7.15 10.66
C THR A 111 11.30 5.80 10.17
N ARG A 112 12.20 5.77 9.19
CA ARG A 112 12.78 4.51 8.70
C ARG A 112 13.62 3.81 9.77
N GLU A 113 14.40 4.56 10.54
CA GLU A 113 15.24 4.01 11.62
C GLU A 113 14.40 3.42 12.76
N LYS A 114 13.26 4.05 13.08
CA LYS A 114 12.41 3.69 14.22
C LYS A 114 11.26 2.73 13.90
N ALA A 115 10.96 2.50 12.62
CA ALA A 115 9.90 1.59 12.19
C ALA A 115 10.45 0.25 11.70
N LYS A 116 9.84 -0.86 12.15
CA LYS A 116 10.13 -2.18 11.55
C LYS A 116 9.59 -2.29 10.13
N ILE A 117 8.34 -1.84 9.91
CA ILE A 117 7.68 -1.82 8.60
C ILE A 117 7.28 -0.38 8.27
N VAL A 118 7.71 0.13 7.11
CA VAL A 118 7.27 1.42 6.55
C VAL A 118 6.30 1.16 5.41
N VAL A 119 5.12 1.76 5.53
CA VAL A 119 4.06 1.73 4.52
C VAL A 119 3.93 3.11 3.90
N ALA A 120 4.11 3.20 2.57
CA ALA A 120 3.72 4.40 1.84
C ALA A 120 2.19 4.43 1.73
N LEU A 121 1.55 5.26 2.55
CA LEU A 121 0.11 5.41 2.62
C LEU A 121 -0.35 6.51 1.66
N GLY A 122 -1.01 6.10 0.58
CA GLY A 122 -1.57 6.98 -0.44
C GLY A 122 -0.57 7.39 -1.51
N SER A 123 -1.12 7.93 -2.61
CA SER A 123 -0.35 8.15 -3.84
C SER A 123 0.75 9.21 -3.70
N CYS A 124 0.62 10.16 -2.77
CA CYS A 124 1.67 11.15 -2.53
C CYS A 124 2.94 10.47 -1.98
N ALA A 125 2.78 9.56 -1.01
CA ALA A 125 3.91 8.82 -0.44
C ALA A 125 4.47 7.81 -1.44
N CYS A 126 3.61 7.07 -2.16
CA CYS A 126 4.05 6.07 -3.14
C CYS A 126 4.73 6.70 -4.37
N TYR A 127 4.12 7.76 -4.93
CA TYR A 127 4.40 8.20 -6.30
C TYR A 127 4.57 9.72 -6.47
N GLY A 128 4.46 10.51 -5.40
CA GLY A 128 4.47 11.97 -5.41
C GLY A 128 3.12 12.59 -5.76
N ASN A 129 2.33 11.98 -6.64
CA ASN A 129 0.98 12.43 -7.02
C ASN A 129 0.98 13.92 -7.43
N ILE A 130 0.07 14.75 -6.91
CA ILE A 130 -0.04 16.16 -7.27
C ILE A 130 1.23 16.97 -6.96
N THR A 131 2.06 16.54 -6.02
CA THR A 131 3.32 17.24 -5.70
C THR A 131 4.39 17.06 -6.77
N ARG A 132 4.21 16.10 -7.71
CA ARG A 132 5.02 16.02 -8.94
C ARG A 132 4.90 17.27 -9.81
N PHE A 133 3.87 18.07 -9.61
CA PHE A 133 3.65 19.33 -10.33
C PHE A 133 4.18 20.56 -9.57
N SER A 134 4.63 20.39 -8.32
CA SER A 134 5.27 21.46 -7.55
C SER A 134 6.53 21.96 -8.28
N ARG A 135 6.71 23.29 -8.29
CA ARG A 135 7.82 23.97 -8.98
C ARG A 135 8.28 25.25 -8.29
N GLY A 136 7.97 25.39 -7.00
CA GLY A 136 8.37 26.53 -6.18
C GLY A 136 7.75 27.86 -6.63
N GLY A 137 8.36 28.95 -6.17
CA GLY A 137 8.01 30.32 -6.52
C GLY A 137 6.81 30.91 -5.76
N GLN A 138 6.14 30.13 -4.90
CA GLN A 138 5.01 30.61 -4.09
C GLN A 138 5.48 31.09 -2.70
N HIS A 139 4.95 32.22 -2.24
CA HIS A 139 5.23 32.72 -0.88
C HIS A 139 4.71 31.77 0.22
N ASN A 140 5.21 31.78 1.45
CA ASN A 140 6.37 32.51 1.98
C ASN A 140 7.70 31.74 1.82
N GLN A 141 7.66 30.55 1.23
CA GLN A 141 8.82 29.69 1.00
C GLN A 141 8.98 29.43 -0.50
N PRO A 142 9.38 30.43 -1.32
CA PRO A 142 9.49 30.26 -2.76
C PRO A 142 10.50 29.18 -3.16
N GLN A 143 11.44 28.83 -2.28
CA GLN A 143 12.42 27.77 -2.47
C GLN A 143 11.88 26.35 -2.21
N HIS A 144 10.68 26.18 -1.64
CA HIS A 144 10.05 24.86 -1.49
C HIS A 144 9.52 24.40 -2.86
N GLU A 145 10.44 23.86 -3.65
CA GLU A 145 10.24 23.60 -5.07
C GLU A 145 10.03 22.13 -5.39
N SER A 146 10.74 21.25 -4.70
CA SER A 146 10.95 19.89 -5.17
C SER A 146 10.44 18.88 -4.15
N PHE A 147 9.54 18.02 -4.60
CA PHE A 147 8.87 17.03 -3.77
C PHE A 147 9.09 15.64 -4.36
N LEU A 148 9.56 14.72 -3.52
CA LEU A 148 9.81 13.33 -3.90
C LEU A 148 8.94 12.39 -3.06
N PRO A 149 8.35 11.33 -3.64
CA PRO A 149 7.81 10.24 -2.84
C PRO A 149 8.86 9.65 -1.90
N ILE A 150 8.40 9.06 -0.80
CA ILE A 150 9.28 8.65 0.30
C ILE A 150 10.27 7.55 -0.11
N GLY A 151 9.91 6.72 -1.10
CA GLY A 151 10.76 5.66 -1.64
C GLY A 151 12.02 6.15 -2.37
N ASP A 152 12.09 7.44 -2.72
CA ASP A 152 13.30 8.04 -3.30
C ASP A 152 14.34 8.39 -2.21
N LEU A 153 13.94 8.42 -0.93
CA LEU A 153 14.81 8.79 0.21
C LEU A 153 15.07 7.62 1.17
N ILE A 154 14.11 6.72 1.35
CA ILE A 154 14.19 5.58 2.27
C ILE A 154 13.65 4.30 1.63
N ASP A 155 14.06 3.15 2.14
CA ASP A 155 13.46 1.87 1.74
C ASP A 155 12.03 1.75 2.29
N VAL A 156 11.08 1.47 1.40
CA VAL A 156 9.66 1.26 1.73
C VAL A 156 9.29 -0.21 1.56
N ASP A 157 8.61 -0.76 2.57
CA ASP A 157 8.25 -2.18 2.58
C ASP A 157 6.97 -2.47 1.80
N VAL A 158 5.96 -1.61 1.95
CA VAL A 158 4.61 -1.83 1.40
C VAL A 158 4.04 -0.54 0.82
N TYR A 159 3.41 -0.63 -0.35
CA TYR A 159 2.64 0.48 -0.94
C TYR A 159 1.13 0.30 -0.73
N ILE A 160 0.46 1.38 -0.34
CA ILE A 160 -1.01 1.50 -0.41
C ILE A 160 -1.33 2.64 -1.39
N PRO A 161 -1.40 2.36 -2.70
CA PRO A 161 -1.71 3.39 -3.69
C PRO A 161 -3.19 3.82 -3.63
N GLY A 162 -3.48 5.05 -4.09
CA GLY A 162 -4.82 5.64 -4.09
C GLY A 162 -4.84 7.11 -3.69
N CYS A 163 -5.77 7.90 -4.25
CA CYS A 163 -5.92 9.33 -3.96
C CYS A 163 -7.42 9.73 -4.03
N PRO A 164 -8.19 9.51 -2.96
CA PRO A 164 -7.77 8.92 -1.68
C PRO A 164 -7.55 7.39 -1.77
N PRO A 165 -6.72 6.80 -0.89
CA PRO A 165 -6.65 5.35 -0.73
C PRO A 165 -7.98 4.80 -0.19
N SER A 166 -8.38 3.60 -0.63
CA SER A 166 -9.60 2.95 -0.16
C SER A 166 -9.49 2.58 1.33
N PRO A 167 -10.46 2.97 2.19
CA PRO A 167 -10.47 2.59 3.60
C PRO A 167 -10.27 1.10 3.84
N GLU A 168 -10.89 0.26 3.01
CA GLU A 168 -10.85 -1.19 3.10
C GLU A 168 -9.44 -1.73 2.84
N LEU A 169 -8.69 -1.14 1.89
CA LEU A 169 -7.32 -1.57 1.62
C LEU A 169 -6.40 -1.25 2.81
N ILE A 170 -6.56 -0.06 3.41
CA ILE A 170 -5.81 0.35 4.60
C ILE A 170 -6.06 -0.64 5.75
N ARG A 171 -7.33 -0.93 6.01
CA ARG A 171 -7.77 -1.88 7.02
C ARG A 171 -7.22 -3.28 6.78
N ASN A 172 -7.30 -3.79 5.54
CA ASN A 172 -6.79 -5.12 5.21
C ASN A 172 -5.27 -5.19 5.42
N VAL A 173 -4.52 -4.15 5.02
CA VAL A 173 -3.08 -4.09 5.27
C VAL A 173 -2.76 -4.04 6.76
N ALA A 174 -3.52 -3.28 7.57
CA ALA A 174 -3.34 -3.24 9.01
C ALA A 174 -3.58 -4.62 9.67
N VAL A 175 -4.66 -5.31 9.29
CA VAL A 175 -4.95 -6.67 9.78
C VAL A 175 -3.85 -7.64 9.35
N MET A 176 -3.41 -7.60 8.10
CA MET A 176 -2.37 -8.49 7.60
C MET A 176 -1.00 -8.19 8.20
N ALA A 177 -0.67 -6.92 8.47
CA ALA A 177 0.56 -6.55 9.16
C ALA A 177 0.57 -7.09 10.61
N TYR A 178 -0.57 -7.01 11.30
CA TYR A 178 -0.74 -7.63 12.61
C TYR A 178 -0.53 -9.16 12.54
N LEU A 179 -1.18 -9.85 11.60
CA LEU A 179 -1.02 -11.30 11.41
C LEU A 179 0.42 -11.70 11.06
N LEU A 180 1.12 -10.88 10.28
CA LEU A 180 2.51 -11.13 9.90
C LEU A 180 3.46 -11.09 11.11
N LEU A 181 3.15 -10.27 12.11
CA LEU A 181 4.01 -10.09 13.29
C LEU A 181 3.62 -11.05 14.42
N GLU A 182 2.33 -11.13 14.75
CA GLU A 182 1.83 -11.82 15.94
C GLU A 182 1.07 -13.12 15.64
N GLY A 183 0.77 -13.41 14.36
CA GLY A 183 0.04 -14.60 13.97
C GLY A 183 0.83 -15.91 14.08
N ASP A 184 0.12 -17.03 13.98
CA ASP A 184 0.73 -18.34 13.78
C ASP A 184 1.39 -18.47 12.39
N GLU A 185 2.09 -19.57 12.14
CA GLU A 185 2.84 -19.76 10.89
C GLU A 185 1.94 -19.74 9.63
N ASP A 186 0.71 -20.24 9.73
CA ASP A 186 -0.25 -20.26 8.62
C ASP A 186 -0.80 -18.85 8.35
N GLN A 187 -1.11 -18.10 9.40
CA GLN A 187 -1.52 -16.70 9.32
C GLN A 187 -0.41 -15.81 8.76
N LYS A 188 0.84 -16.03 9.18
CA LYS A 188 2.02 -15.34 8.65
C LYS A 188 2.23 -15.64 7.18
N ALA A 189 2.08 -16.90 6.77
CA ALA A 189 2.16 -17.29 5.37
C ALA A 189 1.09 -16.61 4.52
N LEU A 190 -0.17 -16.57 5.00
CA LEU A 190 -1.26 -15.86 4.33
C LEU A 190 -0.97 -14.35 4.22
N ALA A 191 -0.59 -13.70 5.32
CA ALA A 191 -0.28 -12.28 5.34
C ALA A 191 0.87 -11.93 4.38
N GLY A 192 1.92 -12.76 4.35
CA GLY A 192 3.02 -12.62 3.40
C GLY A 192 2.55 -12.70 1.94
N LYS A 193 1.69 -13.68 1.61
CA LYS A 193 1.11 -13.82 0.26
C LYS A 193 0.20 -12.65 -0.11
N TYR A 194 -0.61 -12.15 0.83
CA TYR A 194 -1.51 -11.02 0.62
C TYR A 194 -0.74 -9.71 0.37
N LEU A 195 0.29 -9.44 1.18
CA LEU A 195 1.06 -8.20 1.11
C LEU A 195 2.05 -8.19 -0.06
N LYS A 196 2.45 -9.37 -0.56
CA LYS A 196 3.43 -9.51 -1.64
C LYS A 196 3.20 -8.58 -2.85
N PRO A 197 2.03 -8.50 -3.50
CA PRO A 197 1.82 -7.57 -4.61
C PRO A 197 2.05 -6.11 -4.22
N LEU A 198 1.70 -5.71 -3.00
CA LEU A 198 1.91 -4.34 -2.51
C LEU A 198 3.39 -4.06 -2.21
N MET A 199 4.14 -5.06 -1.78
CA MET A 199 5.60 -4.99 -1.64
C MET A 199 6.31 -4.95 -3.00
N ASP A 200 5.79 -5.71 -3.98
CA ASP A 200 6.32 -5.71 -5.34
C ASP A 200 6.07 -4.35 -6.04
N LEU A 201 4.95 -3.68 -5.75
CA LEU A 201 4.71 -2.30 -6.16
C LEU A 201 5.74 -1.32 -5.58
N ALA A 202 6.07 -1.45 -4.30
CA ALA A 202 7.11 -0.63 -3.67
C ALA A 202 8.48 -0.82 -4.35
N LYS A 203 8.80 -2.05 -4.76
CA LYS A 203 10.04 -2.39 -5.48
C LYS A 203 10.02 -1.99 -6.97
N ARG A 204 8.84 -1.90 -7.59
CA ARG A 204 8.70 -1.52 -9.01
C ARG A 204 9.21 -0.10 -9.25
N GLY A 205 9.00 0.81 -8.31
CA GLY A 205 9.54 2.17 -8.36
C GLY A 205 8.57 3.22 -7.81
N THR A 206 8.96 4.48 -7.95
CA THR A 206 8.32 5.62 -7.30
C THR A 206 7.60 6.55 -8.27
N SER A 207 7.38 6.13 -9.51
CA SER A 207 6.62 6.88 -10.51
C SER A 207 5.31 6.20 -10.85
N ALA A 208 4.27 7.00 -11.07
CA ALA A 208 3.03 6.49 -11.65
C ALA A 208 2.31 7.52 -12.52
N CYS A 209 1.60 7.04 -13.54
CA CYS A 209 0.89 7.85 -14.52
C CYS A 209 -0.17 7.00 -15.25
N PHE A 210 -1.08 7.63 -15.99
CA PHE A 210 -1.86 6.91 -17.02
C PHE A 210 -0.95 6.10 -17.95
N CYS A 211 0.25 6.61 -18.25
CA CYS A 211 1.23 5.96 -19.11
C CYS A 211 1.64 4.55 -18.65
N ASP A 212 1.52 4.21 -17.36
CA ASP A 212 1.77 2.85 -16.88
C ASP A 212 0.85 1.82 -17.59
N LEU A 213 -0.38 2.21 -17.94
CA LEU A 213 -1.28 1.36 -18.72
C LEU A 213 -0.80 1.18 -20.16
N MET A 214 -0.16 2.19 -20.74
CA MET A 214 0.43 2.07 -22.06
C MET A 214 1.64 1.15 -22.00
N ASP A 215 2.61 1.49 -21.16
CA ASP A 215 3.94 0.87 -21.14
C ASP A 215 3.90 -0.58 -20.65
N ASP A 216 3.14 -0.85 -19.58
CA ASP A 216 3.17 -2.14 -18.87
C ASP A 216 1.94 -3.02 -19.11
N VAL A 217 0.92 -2.54 -19.83
CA VAL A 217 -0.30 -3.33 -20.09
C VAL A 217 -0.66 -3.40 -21.57
N ILE A 218 -0.81 -2.26 -22.24
CA ILE A 218 -1.23 -2.22 -23.65
C ILE A 218 -0.08 -2.64 -24.56
N ASN A 219 1.10 -2.03 -24.40
CA ASN A 219 2.29 -2.33 -25.20
C ASN A 219 2.83 -3.73 -24.94
N GLN A 220 2.56 -4.28 -23.74
CA GLN A 220 2.86 -5.68 -23.40
C GLN A 220 1.84 -6.68 -23.96
N GLY A 221 0.80 -6.23 -24.67
CA GLY A 221 -0.23 -7.10 -25.23
C GLY A 221 -1.17 -7.72 -24.18
N LEU A 222 -1.16 -7.21 -22.94
CA LEU A 222 -1.94 -7.76 -21.83
C LEU A 222 -3.34 -7.17 -21.72
N CYS A 223 -3.59 -6.00 -22.33
CA CYS A 223 -4.87 -5.30 -22.22
C CYS A 223 -6.04 -6.06 -22.90
N ILE A 224 -7.03 -6.46 -22.09
CA ILE A 224 -8.27 -7.13 -22.52
C ILE A 224 -9.52 -6.23 -22.56
N GLY A 225 -9.38 -4.92 -22.32
CA GLY A 225 -10.49 -3.98 -22.45
C GLY A 225 -11.59 -4.07 -21.38
N CYS A 226 -11.26 -4.54 -20.16
CA CYS A 226 -12.25 -4.69 -19.07
C CYS A 226 -12.80 -3.37 -18.49
N GLY A 227 -12.07 -2.25 -18.65
CA GLY A 227 -12.51 -0.94 -18.17
C GLY A 227 -12.20 -0.61 -16.70
N THR A 228 -11.57 -1.51 -15.93
CA THR A 228 -11.26 -1.28 -14.49
C THR A 228 -10.44 0.00 -14.24
N CYS A 229 -9.49 0.30 -15.13
CA CYS A 229 -8.68 1.52 -15.07
C CYS A 229 -9.53 2.80 -15.11
N ALA A 230 -10.56 2.84 -15.98
CA ALA A 230 -11.47 3.98 -16.07
C ALA A 230 -12.31 4.14 -14.79
N ALA A 231 -12.81 3.03 -14.23
CA ALA A 231 -13.58 3.05 -12.99
C ALA A 231 -12.74 3.51 -11.78
N SER A 232 -11.47 3.11 -11.72
CA SER A 232 -10.56 3.47 -10.62
C SER A 232 -10.03 4.91 -10.67
N CYS A 233 -10.19 5.62 -11.79
CA CYS A 233 -9.58 6.94 -11.97
C CYS A 233 -10.37 8.01 -11.19
N PRO A 234 -9.79 8.65 -10.16
CA PRO A 234 -10.54 9.58 -9.29
C PRO A 234 -10.98 10.85 -10.01
N VAL A 235 -10.28 11.21 -11.08
CA VAL A 235 -10.49 12.44 -11.86
C VAL A 235 -11.11 12.17 -13.23
N ARG A 236 -11.52 10.92 -13.51
CA ARG A 236 -12.13 10.52 -14.80
C ARG A 236 -11.29 10.90 -16.03
N ALA A 237 -9.97 10.84 -15.91
CA ALA A 237 -9.03 11.11 -16.99
C ALA A 237 -8.95 9.98 -18.03
N ILE A 238 -9.70 8.88 -17.87
CA ILE A 238 -9.63 7.70 -18.73
C ILE A 238 -11.02 7.40 -19.28
N THR A 239 -11.14 7.35 -20.61
CA THR A 239 -12.29 6.83 -21.35
C THR A 239 -11.94 5.49 -22.00
N ILE A 240 -12.95 4.70 -22.38
CA ILE A 240 -12.75 3.45 -23.15
C ILE A 240 -13.25 3.67 -24.57
N GLU A 241 -12.36 3.65 -25.54
CA GLU A 241 -12.65 3.82 -26.96
C GLU A 241 -12.34 2.53 -27.71
N LEU A 242 -13.34 1.94 -28.39
CA LEU A 242 -13.20 0.67 -29.11
C LEU A 242 -12.54 -0.44 -28.27
N GLY A 243 -12.84 -0.49 -26.97
CA GLY A 243 -12.29 -1.49 -26.04
C GLY A 243 -10.87 -1.22 -25.55
N LYS A 244 -10.29 -0.04 -25.79
CA LYS A 244 -8.96 0.35 -25.29
C LYS A 244 -9.02 1.63 -24.44
N PRO A 245 -8.17 1.75 -23.40
CA PRO A 245 -8.09 2.97 -22.58
C PRO A 245 -7.51 4.15 -23.37
N GLN A 246 -8.21 5.29 -23.32
CA GLN A 246 -7.74 6.58 -23.82
C GLN A 246 -7.57 7.54 -22.64
N GLY A 247 -6.37 8.09 -22.48
CA GLY A 247 -6.01 8.94 -21.34
C GLY A 247 -5.92 10.42 -21.69
N GLN A 248 -6.43 11.28 -20.80
CA GLN A 248 -6.29 12.73 -20.85
C GLN A 248 -5.14 13.15 -19.91
N SER A 249 -3.99 13.50 -20.49
CA SER A 249 -2.78 13.84 -19.73
C SER A 249 -2.98 15.02 -18.79
N ASP A 250 -3.73 16.03 -19.24
CA ASP A 250 -3.89 17.29 -18.52
C ASP A 250 -4.82 17.16 -17.30
N LEU A 251 -5.62 16.09 -17.26
CA LEU A 251 -6.48 15.76 -16.12
C LEU A 251 -5.82 14.74 -15.19
N CYS A 252 -4.84 13.97 -15.68
CA CYS A 252 -4.17 12.94 -14.89
C CYS A 252 -3.32 13.55 -13.76
N ILE A 253 -3.67 13.23 -12.52
CA ILE A 253 -2.95 13.71 -11.33
C ILE A 253 -1.76 12.83 -10.91
N LYS A 254 -1.35 11.88 -11.75
CA LYS A 254 -0.20 10.97 -11.50
C LYS A 254 -0.31 10.13 -10.21
N CYS A 255 -1.51 9.63 -9.91
CA CYS A 255 -1.77 8.84 -8.69
C CYS A 255 -1.45 7.34 -8.80
N GLY A 256 -1.36 6.78 -10.01
CA GLY A 256 -1.09 5.35 -10.21
C GLY A 256 -2.23 4.37 -9.94
N SER A 257 -3.38 4.85 -9.45
CA SER A 257 -4.55 3.99 -9.14
C SER A 257 -4.98 3.11 -10.32
N CYS A 258 -4.91 3.65 -11.53
CA CYS A 258 -5.34 2.94 -12.73
C CYS A 258 -4.50 1.70 -13.07
N TYR A 259 -3.19 1.73 -12.82
CA TYR A 259 -2.31 0.57 -12.98
C TYR A 259 -2.46 -0.38 -11.79
N GLY A 260 -2.50 0.14 -10.56
CA GLY A 260 -2.69 -0.67 -9.35
C GLY A 260 -4.00 -1.46 -9.35
N ALA A 261 -5.07 -0.90 -9.92
CA ALA A 261 -6.37 -1.59 -10.05
C ALA A 261 -6.48 -2.47 -11.31
N CYS A 262 -5.53 -2.40 -12.24
CA CYS A 262 -5.60 -3.19 -13.46
C CYS A 262 -5.41 -4.67 -13.14
N PRO A 263 -6.33 -5.59 -13.50
CA PRO A 263 -6.17 -7.03 -13.23
C PRO A 263 -5.06 -7.68 -14.07
N ARG A 264 -4.28 -6.89 -14.81
CA ARG A 264 -3.15 -7.30 -15.64
C ARG A 264 -1.83 -6.67 -15.19
N SER A 265 -1.81 -5.89 -14.12
CA SER A 265 -0.57 -5.44 -13.47
C SER A 265 -0.05 -6.52 -12.52
N PHE A 266 -0.87 -6.89 -11.53
CA PHE A 266 -0.68 -8.06 -10.70
C PHE A 266 -2.00 -8.83 -10.59
N PHE A 267 -1.91 -10.16 -10.62
CA PHE A 267 -3.05 -11.06 -10.39
C PHE A 267 -2.53 -12.32 -9.71
N ASN A 268 -2.48 -12.31 -8.38
CA ASN A 268 -1.99 -13.43 -7.57
C ASN A 268 -3.12 -14.43 -7.29
N PHE A 269 -3.24 -15.44 -8.15
CA PHE A 269 -4.28 -16.49 -8.07
C PHE A 269 -4.37 -17.13 -6.68
N GLU A 270 -3.24 -17.39 -6.01
CA GLU A 270 -3.22 -17.97 -4.65
C GLU A 270 -3.99 -17.17 -3.58
N VAL A 271 -4.21 -15.87 -3.81
CA VAL A 271 -4.95 -14.99 -2.90
C VAL A 271 -6.30 -14.63 -3.48
N ILE A 272 -6.34 -14.27 -4.77
CA ILE A 272 -7.56 -13.78 -5.41
C ILE A 272 -8.61 -14.89 -5.59
N ASP A 273 -8.20 -16.13 -5.84
CA ASP A 273 -9.15 -17.25 -5.99
C ASP A 273 -9.81 -17.61 -4.65
N GLU A 274 -9.14 -17.33 -3.53
CA GLU A 274 -9.61 -17.57 -2.16
C GLU A 274 -10.38 -16.36 -1.57
N PHE A 275 -11.00 -15.54 -2.42
CA PHE A 275 -11.64 -14.29 -2.01
C PHE A 275 -12.73 -14.47 -0.93
N GLU A 276 -13.48 -15.58 -0.95
CA GLU A 276 -14.51 -15.86 0.07
C GLU A 276 -13.86 -16.05 1.45
N ALA A 277 -12.89 -16.97 1.55
CA ALA A 277 -12.23 -17.30 2.81
C ALA A 277 -11.50 -16.10 3.41
N ILE A 278 -10.79 -15.32 2.57
CA ILE A 278 -10.07 -14.13 3.03
C ILE A 278 -11.03 -13.03 3.47
N SER A 279 -12.16 -12.86 2.77
CA SER A 279 -13.18 -11.87 3.15
C SER A 279 -13.84 -12.21 4.48
N ASP A 280 -14.20 -13.48 4.68
CA ASP A 280 -14.80 -13.96 5.93
C ASP A 280 -13.82 -13.82 7.09
N MET A 281 -12.54 -14.16 6.89
CA MET A 281 -11.50 -13.99 7.90
C MET A 281 -11.33 -12.52 8.31
N ILE A 282 -11.25 -11.60 7.35
CA ILE A 282 -11.13 -10.17 7.64
C ILE A 282 -12.38 -9.65 8.34
N ALA A 283 -13.56 -10.12 7.95
CA ALA A 283 -14.82 -9.74 8.58
C ALA A 283 -14.88 -10.23 10.05
N GLU A 284 -14.47 -11.47 10.32
CA GLU A 284 -14.45 -12.02 11.68
C GLU A 284 -13.43 -11.31 12.57
N ALA A 285 -12.27 -10.90 12.02
CA ALA A 285 -11.30 -10.09 12.75
C ALA A 285 -11.87 -8.73 13.23
N LEU A 286 -12.88 -8.21 12.53
CA LEU A 286 -13.46 -6.88 12.79
C LEU A 286 -14.80 -6.91 13.52
N LYS A 287 -15.31 -8.10 13.81
CA LYS A 287 -16.57 -8.34 14.52
C LYS A 287 -16.37 -8.18 16.03
#